data_AF-A0AAN6MZ57-F1
#
_entry.id   AF-A0AAN6MZ57-F1
#
_cell.length_a   1.000
_cell.length_b   1.000
_cell.length_c   1.000
_cell.angle_alpha   90.00
_cell.angle_beta   90.00
_cell.angle_gamma   90.00
#
_symmetry.space_group_name_H-M   'P 1'
#
loop_
_entity.id
_entity.type
_entity.pdbx_description
1 polymer ?
#
loop_
_entity_poly.entity_id
_entity_poly.type
_entity_poly.pdbx_seq_one_letter_code
_entity_poly.pdbx_strand_id
1 'polypeptide(L)'
;MTQLRGVVAATLASVQKQLADLLLIHPDEDREAVVPPLSLRSLLDNPSESGPGWSFIRHPANTILHGHEKWLLNRAKWRGQAVKDYLALINQFLETLLLLIHITGGQPARGTELLTIQYYNPEDG
;
A
#
# COMPACT_ATOMS: atom_id res chain seq x y z
N MET A 1 -8.70 -28.22 -8.39
CA MET A 1 -8.36 -27.57 -7.10
C MET A 1 -6.87 -27.21 -7.00
N THR A 2 -5.92 -28.05 -7.40
CA THR A 2 -4.46 -27.78 -7.30
C THR A 2 -3.96 -26.65 -8.19
N GLN A 3 -4.47 -26.56 -9.42
CA GLN A 3 -4.11 -25.50 -10.39
C GLN A 3 -4.48 -24.09 -9.88
N LEU A 4 -5.70 -23.93 -9.33
CA LEU A 4 -6.16 -22.65 -8.78
C LEU A 4 -5.31 -22.18 -7.59
N ARG A 5 -4.93 -23.10 -6.70
CA ARG A 5 -4.02 -22.78 -5.58
C ARG A 5 -2.65 -22.33 -6.08
N GLY A 6 -2.14 -22.94 -7.15
CA GLY A 6 -0.90 -22.53 -7.81
C GLY A 6 -1.00 -21.11 -8.38
N VAL A 7 -2.10 -20.78 -9.06
CA VAL A 7 -2.35 -19.43 -9.59
C VAL A 7 -2.42 -18.41 -8.47
N VAL A 8 -3.18 -18.66 -7.41
CA VAL A 8 -3.29 -17.74 -6.26
C VAL A 8 -1.93 -17.52 -5.58
N ALA A 9 -1.15 -18.58 -5.39
CA ALA A 9 0.19 -18.46 -4.80
C ALA A 9 1.14 -17.64 -5.69
N ALA A 10 1.10 -17.85 -7.01
CA ALA A 10 1.91 -17.08 -7.96
C ALA A 10 1.50 -15.60 -8.01
N THR A 11 0.19 -15.31 -8.02
CA THR A 11 -0.32 -13.94 -7.95
C THR A 11 0.08 -13.26 -6.65
N LEU A 12 -0.05 -13.95 -5.51
CA LEU A 12 0.38 -13.42 -4.21
C LEU A 12 1.87 -13.09 -4.19
N ALA A 13 2.72 -14.01 -4.69
CA ALA A 13 4.16 -13.77 -4.79
C ALA A 13 4.49 -12.56 -5.69
N SER A 14 3.77 -12.41 -6.81
CA SER A 14 3.93 -11.27 -7.71
C SER A 14 3.55 -9.95 -7.04
N VAL A 15 2.41 -9.90 -6.35
CA VAL A 15 1.94 -8.71 -5.61
C VAL A 15 2.94 -8.34 -4.51
N GLN A 16 3.46 -9.32 -3.77
CA GLN A 16 4.46 -9.07 -2.73
C GLN A 16 5.77 -8.51 -3.30
N LYS A 17 6.21 -9.00 -4.46
CA LYS A 17 7.40 -8.49 -5.15
C LYS A 17 7.18 -7.05 -5.63
N GLN A 18 6.09 -6.80 -6.35
CA GLN A 18 5.75 -5.46 -6.84
C GLN A 18 5.60 -4.46 -5.69
N LEU A 19 5.02 -4.88 -4.56
CA LEU A 19 4.95 -4.05 -3.35
C LEU A 19 6.34 -3.72 -2.80
N ALA A 20 7.27 -4.68 -2.78
CA ALA A 20 8.65 -4.41 -2.32
C ALA A 20 9.37 -3.43 -3.24
N ASP A 21 9.21 -3.57 -4.56
CA ASP A 21 9.75 -2.65 -5.56
C ASP A 21 9.16 -1.23 -5.38
N LEU A 22 7.86 -1.11 -5.10
CA LEU A 22 7.20 0.16 -4.78
C LEU A 22 7.70 0.79 -3.49
N LEU A 23 7.95 -0.03 -2.47
CA LEU A 23 8.49 0.44 -1.19
C LEU A 23 10.00 0.75 -1.26
N LEU A 24 10.61 0.63 -2.46
CA LEU A 24 12.03 0.86 -2.70
C LEU A 24 12.90 0.02 -1.75
N ILE A 25 12.52 -1.23 -1.53
CA ILE A 25 13.29 -2.19 -0.73
C ILE A 25 14.37 -2.78 -1.64
N HIS A 26 15.65 -2.58 -1.30
CA HIS A 26 16.74 -3.13 -2.10
C HIS A 26 16.80 -4.66 -1.94
N PRO A 27 17.16 -5.44 -2.97
CA PRO A 27 17.31 -6.90 -2.85
C PRO A 27 18.39 -7.33 -1.82
N ASP A 28 19.32 -6.45 -1.49
CA ASP A 28 20.37 -6.69 -0.47
C ASP A 28 19.93 -6.28 0.95
N GLU A 29 18.77 -5.64 1.08
CA GLU A 29 18.21 -5.30 2.38
C GLU A 29 17.33 -6.46 2.89
N ASP A 30 17.51 -6.82 4.16
CA ASP A 30 16.58 -7.73 4.80
C ASP A 30 15.21 -7.03 4.94
N ARG A 31 14.19 -7.64 4.32
CA ARG A 31 12.83 -7.10 4.34
C ARG A 31 12.30 -6.97 5.76
N GLU A 32 12.65 -7.88 6.67
CA GLU A 32 12.21 -7.84 8.07
C GLU A 32 12.90 -6.70 8.84
N ALA A 33 14.09 -6.28 8.41
CA ALA A 33 14.80 -5.14 8.98
C ALA A 33 14.31 -3.79 8.42
N VAL A 34 13.80 -3.79 7.18
CA VAL A 34 13.36 -2.56 6.48
C VAL A 34 11.88 -2.27 6.64
N VAL A 35 11.05 -3.30 6.52
CA VAL A 35 9.60 -3.17 6.66
C VAL A 35 9.27 -3.27 8.15
N PRO A 36 8.77 -2.21 8.77
CA PRO A 36 8.43 -2.28 10.18
C PRO A 36 7.37 -3.37 10.41
N PRO A 37 7.49 -4.19 11.47
CA PRO A 37 6.51 -5.21 11.81
C PRO A 37 5.21 -4.52 12.24
N LEU A 38 4.34 -4.26 11.27
CA LEU A 38 3.08 -3.55 11.46
C LEU A 38 1.92 -4.54 11.35
N SER A 39 1.22 -4.75 12.46
CA SER A 39 -0.04 -5.48 12.43
C SER A 39 -1.13 -4.57 11.87
N LEU A 40 -1.59 -4.87 10.65
CA LEU A 40 -2.71 -4.15 10.02
C LEU A 40 -4.00 -4.25 10.85
N ARG A 41 -4.16 -5.31 11.65
CA ARG A 41 -5.33 -5.53 12.51
C ARG A 41 -5.38 -4.60 13.73
N SER A 42 -4.22 -4.10 14.16
CA SER A 42 -4.14 -3.17 15.29
C SER A 42 -4.19 -1.71 14.87
N LEU A 43 -4.18 -1.43 13.56
CA LEU A 43 -4.37 -0.08 13.05
C LEU A 43 -5.82 0.34 13.29
N LEU A 44 -5.98 1.49 13.94
CA LEU A 44 -7.28 2.11 14.16
C LEU A 44 -7.45 3.32 13.26
N ASP A 45 -8.67 3.50 12.76
CA ASP A 45 -9.08 4.70 12.03
C ASP A 45 -10.35 5.26 12.65
N ASN A 46 -10.51 6.58 12.59
CA ASN A 46 -11.74 7.26 12.99
C ASN A 46 -12.41 7.84 11.74
N PRO A 47 -13.33 7.11 11.10
CA PRO A 47 -13.99 7.56 9.87
C PRO A 47 -14.95 8.73 10.10
N SER A 48 -15.27 9.07 11.36
CA SER A 48 -16.08 10.26 11.68
C SER A 48 -15.25 11.53 11.80
N GLU A 49 -13.93 11.43 11.79
CA GLU A 49 -13.04 12.60 11.78
C GLU A 49 -12.85 13.10 10.35
N SER A 50 -13.44 14.26 10.06
CA SER A 50 -13.37 14.92 8.75
C SER A 50 -12.43 16.13 8.73
N GLY A 51 -11.70 16.39 9.82
CA GLY A 51 -10.74 17.49 9.91
C GLY A 51 -9.69 17.44 8.79
N PRO A 52 -9.37 18.57 8.14
CA PRO A 52 -8.33 18.64 7.12
C PRO A 52 -6.99 18.07 7.61
N GLY A 53 -6.35 17.26 6.76
CA GLY A 53 -5.08 16.62 7.08
C GLY A 53 -5.18 15.43 8.05
N TRP A 54 -6.39 15.02 8.45
CA TRP A 54 -6.57 13.77 9.18
C TRP A 54 -6.26 12.55 8.31
N SER A 55 -5.66 11.55 8.92
CA SER A 55 -5.34 10.24 8.37
C SER A 55 -5.18 9.29 9.56
N PHE A 56 -5.41 7.98 9.38
CA PHE A 56 -5.17 6.99 10.44
C PHE A 56 -3.74 7.06 11.00
N ILE A 57 -2.77 7.56 10.24
CA ILE A 57 -1.40 7.82 10.71
C ILE A 57 -1.39 8.76 11.93
N ARG A 58 -2.31 9.73 12.00
CA ARG A 58 -2.46 10.67 13.11
C ARG A 58 -3.29 10.14 14.26
N HIS A 59 -3.86 8.94 14.14
CA HIS A 59 -4.65 8.35 15.21
C HIS A 59 -3.76 8.17 16.47
N PRO A 60 -4.21 8.62 17.67
CA PRO A 60 -3.39 8.58 18.89
C PRO A 60 -2.89 7.18 19.26
N ALA A 61 -3.65 6.13 18.92
CA ALA A 61 -3.27 4.74 19.17
C ALA A 61 -2.27 4.16 18.15
N ASN A 62 -2.09 4.79 16.98
CA ASN A 62 -1.18 4.32 15.92
C ASN A 62 0.23 4.91 16.10
N THR A 63 0.76 4.88 17.33
CA THR A 63 2.04 5.53 17.69
C THR A 63 3.23 5.02 16.89
N ILE A 64 3.19 3.76 16.44
CA ILE A 64 4.22 3.15 15.59
C ILE A 64 4.37 3.84 14.22
N LEU A 65 3.36 4.58 13.77
CA LEU A 65 3.39 5.31 12.49
C LEU A 65 3.86 6.75 12.64
N HIS A 66 3.90 7.29 13.86
CA HIS A 66 4.24 8.70 14.11
C HIS A 66 5.70 8.98 13.74
N GLY A 67 5.94 10.02 12.94
CA GLY A 67 7.28 10.39 12.47
C GLY A 67 7.78 9.56 11.27
N HIS A 68 7.01 8.56 10.84
CA HIS A 68 7.31 7.77 9.65
C HIS A 68 6.58 8.25 8.39
N GLU A 69 5.87 9.38 8.45
CA GLU A 69 5.07 9.89 7.31
C GLU A 69 5.92 10.20 6.07
N LYS A 70 7.19 10.54 6.28
CA LYS A 70 8.15 10.85 5.20
C LYS A 70 9.10 9.69 4.91
N TRP A 71 8.87 8.50 5.44
CA TRP A 71 9.78 7.37 5.31
C TRP A 71 10.06 7.02 3.83
N LEU A 72 9.02 7.00 3.00
CA LEU A 72 9.17 6.73 1.56
C LEU A 72 9.88 7.88 0.83
N LEU A 73 9.60 9.13 1.21
CA LEU A 73 10.25 10.32 0.64
C LEU A 73 11.76 10.33 0.93
N ASN A 74 12.18 9.86 2.10
CA ASN A 74 13.59 9.75 2.46
C ASN A 74 14.33 8.67 1.65
N ARG A 75 13.61 7.64 1.16
CA ARG A 75 14.16 6.59 0.29
C ARG A 75 14.20 7.00 -1.17
N ALA A 76 13.29 7.87 -1.61
CA ALA A 76 13.19 8.30 -3.00
C ALA A 76 14.22 9.42 -3.32
N LYS A 77 15.28 9.10 -4.06
CA LYS A 77 16.09 10.13 -4.74
C LYS A 77 15.33 10.62 -5.97
N TRP A 78 14.91 11.88 -5.98
CA TRP A 78 14.11 12.45 -7.07
C TRP A 78 14.87 12.40 -8.40
N ARG A 79 14.40 11.57 -9.34
CA ARG A 79 14.92 11.44 -10.71
C ARG A 79 13.75 11.28 -11.67
N GLY A 80 13.62 12.17 -12.66
CA GLY A 80 12.43 12.25 -13.52
C GLY A 80 12.07 10.95 -14.26
N GLN A 81 13.06 10.17 -14.71
CA GLN A 81 12.80 8.86 -15.33
C GLN A 81 12.35 7.82 -14.30
N ALA A 82 12.97 7.78 -13.12
CA ALA A 82 12.59 6.88 -12.05
C ALA A 82 11.15 7.13 -11.56
N VAL A 83 10.68 8.39 -11.58
CA VAL A 83 9.29 8.73 -11.27
C VAL A 83 8.31 8.13 -12.29
N LYS A 84 8.65 8.18 -13.59
CA LYS A 84 7.81 7.55 -14.63
C LYS A 84 7.75 6.04 -14.47
N ASP A 85 8.90 5.40 -14.25
CA ASP A 85 9.00 3.96 -14.05
C ASP A 85 8.25 3.53 -12.77
N TYR A 86 8.33 4.34 -11.71
CA TYR A 86 7.58 4.15 -10.47
C TYR A 86 6.06 4.24 -10.68
N LEU A 87 5.57 5.22 -11.43
CA LEU A 87 4.13 5.34 -11.73
C LEU A 87 3.63 4.16 -12.60
N ALA A 88 4.44 3.68 -13.55
CA ALA A 88 4.12 2.48 -14.31
C ALA A 88 4.04 1.24 -13.41
N LEU A 89 4.96 1.13 -12.44
CA LEU A 89 4.95 0.06 -11.44
C LEU A 89 3.72 0.12 -10.52
N ILE A 90 3.26 1.31 -10.13
CA ILE A 90 2.01 1.48 -9.36
C ILE A 90 0.83 0.88 -10.13
N ASN A 91 0.69 1.20 -11.41
CA ASN A 91 -0.42 0.68 -12.22
C ASN A 91 -0.40 -0.84 -12.30
N GLN A 92 0.78 -1.44 -12.56
CA GLN A 92 0.92 -2.90 -12.60
C GLN A 92 0.60 -3.57 -11.26
N PHE A 93 1.02 -2.93 -10.16
CA PHE A 93 0.70 -3.40 -8.81
C PHE A 93 -0.80 -3.37 -8.54
N LEU A 94 -1.47 -2.27 -8.86
CA LEU A 94 -2.92 -2.13 -8.66
C LEU A 94 -3.69 -3.16 -9.48
N GLU A 95 -3.34 -3.38 -10.75
CA GLU A 95 -3.97 -4.40 -11.60
C GLU A 95 -3.85 -5.81 -10.98
N THR A 96 -2.65 -6.16 -10.51
CA THR A 96 -2.37 -7.49 -9.93
C THR A 96 -3.07 -7.65 -8.58
N LEU A 97 -3.09 -6.59 -7.76
CA LEU A 97 -3.78 -6.57 -6.47
C LEU A 97 -5.30 -6.71 -6.64
N LEU A 98 -5.90 -6.02 -7.60
CA LEU A 98 -7.33 -6.12 -7.92
C LEU A 98 -7.71 -7.54 -8.32
N LEU A 99 -6.89 -8.18 -9.16
CA LEU A 99 -7.07 -9.58 -9.53
C LEU A 99 -7.01 -10.50 -8.30
N LEU A 100 -6.03 -10.29 -7.42
CA LEU A 100 -5.89 -11.08 -6.20
C LEU A 100 -7.12 -10.93 -5.29
N ILE A 101 -7.56 -9.69 -5.03
CA ILE A 101 -8.76 -9.38 -4.23
C ILE A 101 -9.98 -10.08 -4.84
N HIS A 102 -10.16 -10.01 -6.16
CA HIS A 102 -11.29 -10.65 -6.84
C HIS A 102 -11.28 -12.18 -6.66
N ILE A 103 -10.13 -12.83 -6.86
CA ILE A 103 -10.01 -14.29 -6.75
C ILE A 103 -10.20 -14.76 -5.29
N THR A 104 -9.73 -13.99 -4.30
CA THR A 104 -9.78 -14.39 -2.88
C THR A 104 -11.03 -13.93 -2.14
N GLY A 105 -11.61 -12.80 -2.54
CA GLY A 105 -12.73 -12.12 -1.87
C GLY A 105 -14.04 -12.12 -2.66
N GLY A 106 -14.03 -12.66 -3.88
CA GLY A 106 -15.21 -12.79 -4.75
C GLY A 106 -15.60 -11.51 -5.49
N GLN A 107 -15.81 -10.39 -4.78
CA GLN A 107 -16.05 -9.10 -5.43
C GLN A 107 -14.78 -8.23 -5.46
N PRO A 108 -14.43 -7.63 -6.62
CA PRO A 108 -13.45 -6.55 -6.64
C PRO A 108 -13.93 -5.40 -5.77
N ALA A 109 -13.00 -4.62 -5.18
CA ALA A 109 -13.37 -3.36 -4.53
C ALA A 109 -14.19 -2.51 -5.50
N ARG A 110 -15.26 -1.86 -5.01
CA ARG A 110 -16.14 -1.06 -5.86
C ARG A 110 -15.30 0.08 -6.45
N GLY A 111 -15.50 0.39 -7.73
CA GLY A 111 -14.70 1.42 -8.42
C GLY A 111 -14.68 2.76 -7.68
N THR A 112 -15.76 3.10 -6.97
CA THR A 112 -15.81 4.25 -6.07
C THR A 112 -14.83 4.12 -4.91
N GLU A 113 -14.80 2.98 -4.21
CA GLU A 113 -13.89 2.74 -3.08
C GLU A 113 -12.41 2.81 -3.53
N LEU A 114 -12.08 2.33 -4.73
CA LEU A 114 -10.72 2.43 -5.28
C LEU A 114 -10.31 3.86 -5.63
N LEU A 115 -11.25 4.65 -6.15
CA LEU A 115 -10.98 6.00 -6.65
C LEU A 115 -11.13 7.07 -5.56
N THR A 116 -11.80 6.76 -4.46
CA THR A 116 -12.03 7.71 -3.35
C THR A 116 -11.14 7.47 -2.14
N ILE A 117 -10.25 6.48 -2.14
CA ILE A 117 -9.26 6.34 -1.07
C ILE A 117 -8.30 7.52 -1.15
N GLN A 118 -8.35 8.36 -0.13
CA GLN A 118 -7.46 9.50 0.03
C GLN A 118 -6.40 9.19 1.09
N TYR A 119 -5.21 9.75 0.90
CA TYR A 119 -4.12 9.60 1.87
C TYR A 119 -4.40 10.41 3.16
N TYR A 120 -5.05 11.56 3.02
CA TYR A 120 -5.55 12.41 4.11
C TYR A 120 -6.81 13.13 3.67
N ASN A 121 -7.61 13.58 4.63
CA ASN A 121 -8.79 14.41 4.37
C ASN A 121 -8.37 15.75 3.73
N PRO A 122 -8.95 16.14 2.59
CA PRO A 122 -8.53 17.32 1.85
C PRO A 122 -8.95 18.58 2.59
N GLU A 123 -8.33 19.72 2.28
CA GLU A 123 -8.71 21.00 2.89
C GLU A 123 -10.12 21.45 2.49
N ASP A 124 -10.62 20.94 1.35
CA ASP A 124 -11.89 21.36 0.75
C ASP A 124 -13.12 20.51 1.13
N GLY A 125 -12.97 19.49 1.99
CA GLY A 125 -14.08 18.64 2.45
C GLY A 125 -14.56 17.60 1.45
#